data_AF-W4KMC1-F1
#
_entry.id   AF-W4KMC1-F1
#
_cell.length_a   1.000
_cell.length_b   1.000
_cell.length_c   1.000
_cell.angle_alpha   90.00
_cell.angle_beta   90.00
_cell.angle_gamma   90.00
#
_symmetry.space_group_name_H-M   'P 1'
#
loop_
_entity.id
_entity.type
_entity.pdbx_description
1 polymer ?
#
loop_
_entity_poly.entity_id
_entity_poly.type
_entity_poly.pdbx_seq_one_letter_code
_entity_poly.pdbx_strand_id
1 'polypeptide(L)'
;MVVSIAETIAHTRKEATRRQRIEAEQRRRDELRDGYARLKEVLPVSNQKSSKVSLLERATNHIVQLEKMNQQLQKRLATIEAEVMRLRSLNEKISLGNTPSPMSMGVDARPLSPPPEGSAPGHSLTSVSAQEAPREESSPSPSDGGY
;
A
#
# COMPACT_ATOMS: atom_id res chain seq x y z
N MET A 1 49.98 -48.47 -20.97
CA MET A 1 50.26 -47.25 -20.17
C MET A 1 49.34 -47.29 -18.96
N VAL A 2 49.88 -47.62 -17.79
CA VAL A 2 49.11 -47.65 -16.53
C VAL A 2 49.21 -46.25 -15.93
N VAL A 3 48.12 -45.49 -15.98
CA VAL A 3 48.03 -44.20 -15.28
C VAL A 3 48.19 -44.47 -13.80
N SER A 4 49.09 -43.76 -13.13
CA SER A 4 49.36 -43.99 -11.71
C SER A 4 48.09 -43.69 -10.89
N ILE A 5 47.79 -44.51 -9.90
CA ILE A 5 46.62 -44.33 -9.01
C ILE A 5 46.65 -42.93 -8.37
N ALA A 6 47.84 -42.42 -8.05
CA ALA A 6 48.04 -41.08 -7.52
C ALA A 6 47.64 -39.97 -8.51
N GLU A 7 47.92 -40.16 -9.81
CA GLU A 7 47.50 -39.22 -10.86
C GLU A 7 45.98 -39.22 -10.99
N THR A 8 45.36 -40.40 -10.95
CA THR A 8 43.90 -40.55 -11.03
C THR A 8 43.19 -39.86 -9.85
N ILE A 9 43.72 -39.99 -8.64
CA ILE A 9 43.21 -39.31 -7.43
C ILE A 9 43.39 -37.79 -7.55
N ALA A 10 44.54 -37.32 -8.01
CA ALA A 10 44.80 -35.90 -8.20
C ALA A 10 43.88 -35.28 -9.27
N HIS A 11 43.62 -35.99 -10.37
CA HIS A 11 42.66 -35.57 -11.40
C HIS A 11 41.23 -35.52 -10.85
N THR A 12 40.82 -36.54 -10.08
CA THR A 12 39.48 -36.59 -9.45
C THR A 12 39.27 -35.43 -8.47
N ARG A 13 40.28 -35.12 -7.67
CA ARG A 13 40.23 -33.99 -6.72
C ARG A 13 40.16 -32.64 -7.44
N LYS A 14 40.96 -32.44 -8.50
CA LYS A 14 40.89 -31.22 -9.33
C LYS A 14 39.54 -31.07 -10.02
N GLU A 15 38.99 -32.15 -10.55
CA GLU A 15 37.67 -32.14 -11.20
C GLU A 15 36.54 -31.91 -10.20
N ALA A 16 36.64 -32.45 -8.98
CA ALA A 16 35.69 -32.16 -7.90
C ALA A 16 35.67 -30.66 -7.54
N THR A 17 36.83 -30.04 -7.35
CA THR A 17 36.91 -28.59 -7.09
C THR A 17 36.40 -27.76 -8.26
N ARG A 18 36.69 -28.17 -9.50
CA ARG A 18 36.16 -27.50 -10.70
C ARG A 18 34.64 -27.56 -10.76
N ARG A 19 34.04 -28.73 -10.50
CA ARG A 19 32.58 -28.91 -10.47
C ARG A 19 31.92 -28.07 -9.38
N GLN A 20 32.46 -28.08 -8.18
CA GLN A 20 31.96 -27.23 -7.08
C GLN A 20 31.99 -25.74 -7.45
N ARG A 21 33.07 -25.28 -8.11
CA ARG A 21 33.17 -23.89 -8.57
C ARG A 21 32.13 -23.55 -9.64
N ILE A 22 31.86 -24.47 -10.57
CA ILE A 22 30.82 -24.29 -11.60
C ILE A 22 29.43 -24.24 -10.95
N GLU A 23 29.14 -25.15 -10.03
CA GLU A 23 27.85 -25.21 -9.34
C GLU A 23 27.60 -23.95 -8.49
N ALA A 24 28.61 -23.50 -7.75
CA ALA A 24 28.52 -22.28 -6.96
C ALA A 24 28.26 -21.03 -7.84
N GLU A 25 28.95 -20.91 -8.97
CA GLU A 25 28.73 -19.80 -9.90
C GLU A 25 27.36 -19.89 -10.58
N GLN A 26 26.87 -21.09 -10.87
CA GLN A 26 25.54 -21.26 -11.44
C GLN A 26 24.46 -20.82 -10.45
N ARG A 27 24.55 -21.24 -9.18
CA ARG A 27 23.65 -20.79 -8.11
C ARG A 27 23.64 -19.26 -8.00
N ARG A 28 24.82 -18.64 -8.00
CA ARG A 28 24.96 -17.17 -7.99
C ARG A 28 24.27 -16.51 -9.20
N ARG A 29 24.36 -17.12 -10.40
CA ARG A 29 23.71 -16.60 -11.61
C ARG A 29 22.20 -16.73 -11.56
N ASP A 30 21.68 -17.81 -10.99
CA ASP A 30 20.24 -18.03 -10.84
C ASP A 30 19.64 -17.04 -9.84
N GLU A 31 20.26 -16.88 -8.67
CA GLU A 31 19.88 -15.85 -7.70
C GLU A 31 19.89 -14.43 -8.31
N LEU A 32 20.87 -14.12 -9.15
CA LEU A 32 20.94 -12.84 -9.84
C LEU A 32 19.82 -12.67 -10.87
N ARG A 33 19.46 -13.73 -11.61
CA ARG A 33 18.32 -13.71 -12.56
C ARG A 33 17.02 -13.44 -11.82
N ASP A 34 16.80 -14.13 -10.70
CA ASP A 34 15.62 -13.94 -9.86
C ASP A 34 15.57 -12.52 -9.28
N GLY A 35 16.72 -11.96 -8.88
CA GLY A 35 16.83 -10.57 -8.46
C GLY A 35 16.39 -9.58 -9.54
N TYR A 36 16.81 -9.79 -10.79
CA TYR A 36 16.36 -8.96 -11.92
C TYR A 36 14.88 -9.16 -12.27
N ALA A 37 14.34 -10.37 -12.10
CA ALA A 37 12.92 -10.64 -12.32
C ALA A 37 12.06 -9.86 -11.31
N ARG A 38 12.38 -9.97 -10.01
CA ARG A 38 11.70 -9.19 -8.95
C ARG A 38 11.85 -7.69 -9.16
N LEU A 39 13.04 -7.23 -9.57
CA LEU A 39 13.25 -5.81 -9.87
C LEU A 39 12.32 -5.35 -11.00
N LYS A 40 12.16 -6.14 -12.06
CA LYS A 40 11.27 -5.78 -13.17
C LYS A 40 9.81 -5.62 -12.74
N GLU A 41 9.34 -6.46 -11.81
CA GLU A 41 7.96 -6.46 -11.33
C GLU A 41 7.60 -5.21 -10.52
N VAL A 42 8.54 -4.66 -9.75
CA VAL A 42 8.30 -3.47 -8.91
C VAL A 42 8.48 -2.13 -9.63
N LEU A 43 8.98 -2.15 -10.86
CA LEU A 43 9.17 -0.95 -11.67
C LEU A 43 7.91 -0.61 -12.49
N PRO A 44 7.65 0.67 -12.77
CA PRO A 44 6.54 1.08 -13.63
C PRO A 44 6.59 0.36 -14.96
N VAL A 45 5.47 -0.22 -15.40
CA VAL A 45 5.39 -1.06 -16.60
C VAL A 45 5.98 -0.32 -17.81
N SER A 46 6.81 -1.03 -18.58
CA SER A 46 7.43 -0.50 -19.80
C SER A 46 7.31 -1.52 -20.93
N ASN A 47 6.99 -1.03 -22.11
CA ASN A 47 6.95 -1.79 -23.36
C ASN A 47 8.36 -2.02 -23.97
N GLN A 48 9.41 -1.44 -23.39
CA GLN A 48 10.78 -1.62 -23.86
C GLN A 48 11.35 -2.97 -23.41
N LYS A 49 12.19 -3.57 -24.27
CA LYS A 49 12.89 -4.80 -23.95
C LYS A 49 13.77 -4.59 -22.71
N SER A 50 13.47 -5.34 -21.65
CA SER A 50 14.18 -5.23 -20.37
C SER A 50 15.57 -5.87 -20.47
N SER A 51 16.58 -5.06 -20.74
CA SER A 51 18.00 -5.43 -20.59
C SER A 51 18.47 -5.17 -19.16
N LYS A 52 19.54 -5.84 -18.71
CA LYS A 52 20.13 -5.60 -17.37
C LYS A 52 20.44 -4.12 -17.14
N VAL A 53 21.03 -3.46 -18.13
CA VAL A 53 21.37 -2.02 -18.07
C VAL A 53 20.09 -1.18 -17.95
N SER A 54 19.10 -1.41 -18.83
CA SER A 54 17.84 -0.64 -18.81
C SER A 54 17.04 -0.82 -17.51
N LEU A 55 17.08 -2.02 -16.90
CA LEU A 55 16.41 -2.26 -15.61
C LEU A 55 17.09 -1.49 -14.49
N LEU A 56 18.42 -1.47 -14.47
CA LEU A 56 19.18 -0.72 -13.46
C LEU A 56 18.95 0.79 -13.61
N GLU A 57 19.01 1.33 -14.83
CA GLU A 57 18.74 2.75 -15.09
C GLU A 57 17.32 3.14 -14.69
N ARG A 58 16.32 2.35 -15.08
CA ARG A 58 14.92 2.57 -14.69
C ARG A 58 14.74 2.49 -13.18
N ALA A 59 15.39 1.56 -12.51
CA ALA A 59 15.34 1.45 -11.06
C ALA A 59 15.92 2.69 -10.38
N THR A 60 17.10 3.13 -10.78
CA THR A 60 17.73 4.34 -10.26
C THR A 60 16.82 5.55 -10.45
N ASN A 61 16.26 5.73 -11.64
CA ASN A 61 15.34 6.84 -11.92
C ASN A 61 14.06 6.77 -11.08
N HIS A 62 13.49 5.57 -10.92
CA HIS A 62 12.29 5.37 -10.14
C HIS A 62 12.52 5.66 -8.65
N ILE A 63 13.66 5.25 -8.09
CA ILE A 63 14.04 5.57 -6.70
C ILE A 63 14.11 7.08 -6.52
N VAL A 64 14.83 7.80 -7.39
CA VAL A 64 14.95 9.27 -7.33
C VAL A 64 13.59 9.95 -7.45
N GLN A 65 12.69 9.41 -8.29
CA GLN A 65 11.32 9.93 -8.42
C GLN A 65 10.50 9.71 -7.15
N LEU A 66 10.56 8.51 -6.56
CA LEU A 66 9.87 8.19 -5.31
C LEU A 66 10.38 9.05 -4.15
N GLU A 67 11.68 9.30 -4.06
CA GLU A 67 12.27 10.19 -3.05
C GLU A 67 11.74 11.62 -3.18
N LYS A 68 11.72 12.16 -4.40
CA LYS A 68 11.16 13.50 -4.66
C LYS A 68 9.68 13.57 -4.30
N MET A 69 8.91 12.57 -4.70
CA MET A 69 7.48 12.50 -4.41
C MET A 69 7.23 12.40 -2.90
N ASN A 70 7.99 11.57 -2.19
CA ASN A 70 7.90 11.43 -0.75
C ASN A 70 8.19 12.77 -0.04
N GLN A 71 9.28 13.45 -0.42
CA GLN A 71 9.59 14.78 0.11
C GLN A 71 8.47 15.81 -0.14
N GLN A 72 7.86 15.79 -1.33
CA GLN A 72 6.74 16.68 -1.65
C GLN A 72 5.50 16.36 -0.81
N LEU A 73 5.17 15.08 -0.64
CA LEU A 73 4.04 14.64 0.18
C LEU A 73 4.25 15.02 1.65
N GLN A 74 5.45 14.81 2.19
CA GLN A 74 5.82 15.23 3.55
C GLN A 74 5.66 16.75 3.75
N LYS A 75 6.11 17.57 2.79
CA LYS A 75 5.92 19.03 2.85
C LYS A 75 4.45 19.45 2.82
N ARG A 76 3.64 18.80 1.98
CA ARG A 76 2.20 19.06 1.92
C ARG A 76 1.52 18.67 3.22
N LEU A 77 1.86 17.52 3.77
CA LEU A 77 1.35 17.03 5.04
C LEU A 77 1.68 18.03 6.16
N ALA A 78 2.95 18.44 6.30
CA ALA A 78 3.37 19.42 7.31
C ALA A 78 2.64 20.77 7.17
N THR A 79 2.37 21.21 5.94
CA THR A 79 1.62 22.44 5.66
C THR A 79 0.17 22.33 6.15
N ILE A 80 -0.47 21.20 5.84
CA ILE A 80 -1.86 20.93 6.25
C ILE A 80 -1.94 20.78 7.78
N GLU A 81 -0.99 20.09 8.41
CA GLU A 81 -0.92 19.96 9.87
C GLU A 81 -0.77 21.31 10.56
N ALA A 82 0.11 22.19 10.04
CA ALA A 82 0.28 23.53 10.57
C ALA A 82 -1.02 24.35 10.47
N GLU A 83 -1.75 24.24 9.36
CA GLU A 83 -3.02 24.93 9.18
C GLU A 83 -4.11 24.39 10.11
N VAL A 84 -4.20 23.07 10.27
CA VAL A 84 -5.12 22.44 11.24
C VAL A 84 -4.82 22.93 12.65
N MET A 85 -3.54 23.00 13.04
CA MET A 85 -3.15 23.52 14.36
C MET A 85 -3.53 25.00 14.52
N ARG A 86 -3.29 25.83 13.49
CA ARG A 86 -3.67 27.23 13.49
C ARG A 86 -5.18 27.42 13.65
N LEU A 87 -5.97 26.67 12.88
CA LEU A 87 -7.43 26.69 12.93
C LEU A 87 -7.95 26.23 14.29
N ARG A 88 -7.36 25.20 14.89
CA ARG A 88 -7.69 24.75 16.27
C ARG A 88 -7.41 25.84 17.30
N SER A 89 -6.23 26.47 17.27
CA SER A 89 -5.90 27.56 18.18
C SER A 89 -6.81 28.77 18.00
N LEU A 90 -7.17 29.12 16.76
CA LEU A 90 -8.12 30.20 16.48
C LEU A 90 -9.51 29.87 17.04
N ASN A 91 -9.99 28.65 16.81
CA ASN A 91 -11.29 28.19 17.30
C ASN A 91 -11.34 28.21 18.85
N GLU A 92 -10.29 27.75 19.51
CA GLU A 92 -10.18 27.81 20.98
C GLU A 92 -10.24 29.26 21.49
N LYS A 93 -9.50 30.19 20.86
CA LYS A 93 -9.54 31.62 21.20
C LYS A 93 -10.92 32.24 21.01
N ILE A 94 -11.63 31.88 19.94
CA ILE A 94 -13.01 32.35 19.69
C ILE A 94 -13.97 31.76 20.73
N SER A 95 -13.86 30.46 21.01
CA SER A 95 -14.72 29.75 21.96
C SER A 95 -14.52 30.23 23.41
N LEU A 96 -13.30 30.60 23.80
CA LEU A 96 -12.99 31.15 25.12
C LEU A 96 -13.17 32.68 25.21
N GLY A 97 -13.06 33.40 24.10
CA GLY A 97 -13.15 34.86 24.04
C GLY A 97 -14.57 35.42 24.04
N ASN A 98 -15.60 34.55 23.99
CA ASN A 98 -17.00 34.95 23.90
C ASN A 98 -17.84 34.57 25.13
N THR A 99 -17.23 34.34 26.29
CA THR A 99 -17.95 34.35 27.59
C THR A 99 -17.83 35.74 28.23
N PRO A 100 -18.75 36.69 27.95
CA PRO A 100 -19.02 37.71 28.94
C PRO A 100 -19.58 36.99 30.16
N SER A 101 -18.98 37.22 31.32
CA SER A 101 -19.55 36.83 32.62
C SER A 101 -21.05 37.12 32.63
N PRO A 102 -21.94 36.14 32.94
CA PRO A 102 -23.36 36.40 33.07
C PRO A 102 -23.59 37.02 34.45
N MET A 103 -23.29 38.30 34.58
CA MET A 103 -23.83 39.11 35.67
C MET A 103 -24.66 40.26 35.10
N SER A 104 -25.97 40.07 35.28
CA SER A 104 -26.99 41.11 35.39
C SER A 104 -27.45 41.81 34.11
N MET A 105 -28.49 41.26 33.47
CA MET A 105 -29.70 42.01 33.15
C MET A 105 -30.90 41.09 33.36
N GLY A 106 -31.58 41.24 34.50
CA GLY A 106 -32.96 40.82 34.61
C GLY A 106 -33.83 41.81 33.83
N VAL A 107 -34.70 41.30 32.96
CA VAL A 107 -36.07 41.77 32.72
C VAL A 107 -36.78 40.74 31.84
N ASP A 108 -37.93 40.32 32.34
CA ASP A 108 -38.95 39.43 31.80
C ASP A 108 -39.02 39.21 30.28
N ALA A 109 -38.91 37.95 29.87
CA ALA A 109 -39.56 37.44 28.66
C ALA A 109 -39.91 35.95 28.80
N ARG A 110 -41.11 35.71 29.36
CA ARG A 110 -42.06 34.63 29.03
C ARG A 110 -41.55 33.16 29.02
N PRO A 111 -41.99 32.31 29.96
CA PRO A 111 -41.91 30.87 29.77
C PRO A 111 -43.07 30.45 28.84
N LEU A 112 -42.76 30.06 27.60
CA LEU A 112 -43.76 29.44 26.71
C LEU A 112 -43.21 28.13 26.15
N SER A 113 -43.47 27.05 26.88
CA SER A 113 -43.78 25.72 26.34
C SER A 113 -44.26 24.81 27.49
N PRO A 114 -45.58 24.59 27.68
CA PRO A 114 -46.03 23.40 28.38
C PRO A 114 -45.74 22.15 27.52
N PRO A 115 -45.46 20.99 28.13
CA PRO A 115 -45.10 19.76 27.43
C PRO A 115 -46.31 19.19 26.68
N PRO A 116 -46.13 18.53 25.52
CA PRO A 116 -47.16 17.66 24.99
C PRO A 116 -47.13 16.34 25.76
N GLU A 117 -47.97 16.19 26.77
CA GLU A 117 -48.44 14.86 27.19
C GLU A 117 -49.61 14.45 26.29
N GLY A 118 -49.46 13.33 25.59
CA GLY A 118 -50.54 12.74 24.81
C GLY A 118 -50.08 11.66 23.84
N SER A 119 -49.97 10.43 24.35
CA SER A 119 -50.11 9.16 23.61
C SER A 119 -48.91 8.67 22.76
N ALA A 120 -48.08 7.84 23.38
CA ALA A 120 -47.65 6.56 22.75
C ALA A 120 -48.67 5.48 23.17
N PRO A 121 -48.90 4.37 22.43
CA PRO A 121 -47.93 3.67 21.59
C PRO A 121 -48.46 3.20 20.21
N GLY A 122 -47.59 3.25 19.21
CA GLY A 122 -47.88 2.72 17.87
C GLY A 122 -46.59 2.46 17.12
N HIS A 123 -45.86 1.41 17.53
CA HIS A 123 -44.71 0.91 16.80
C HIS A 123 -45.18 0.38 15.44
N SER A 124 -44.79 1.05 14.36
CA SER A 124 -44.77 0.43 13.03
C SER A 124 -43.38 0.63 12.46
N LEU A 125 -42.53 -0.35 12.75
CA LEU A 125 -41.23 -0.52 12.11
C LEU A 125 -41.50 -0.77 10.63
N THR A 126 -41.19 0.20 9.77
CA THR A 126 -41.12 -0.02 8.33
C THR A 126 -39.92 -0.92 8.06
N SER A 127 -40.17 -2.22 8.04
CA SER A 127 -39.31 -3.20 7.39
C SER A 127 -39.22 -2.86 5.91
N VAL A 128 -38.09 -2.32 5.46
CA VAL A 128 -37.68 -2.49 4.07
C VAL A 128 -36.92 -3.79 4.01
N SER A 129 -37.69 -4.82 3.67
CA SER A 129 -37.23 -6.15 3.33
C SER A 129 -36.29 -6.08 2.13
N ALA A 130 -35.24 -6.90 2.21
CA ALA A 130 -34.51 -7.55 1.13
C ALA A 130 -34.77 -7.05 -0.31
N GLN A 131 -33.73 -6.53 -0.95
CA GLN A 131 -33.58 -6.67 -2.39
C GLN A 131 -32.10 -6.90 -2.75
N GLU A 132 -31.74 -8.17 -2.62
CA GLU A 132 -31.04 -9.02 -3.61
C GLU A 132 -29.93 -8.37 -4.47
N ALA A 133 -28.70 -8.78 -4.19
CA ALA A 133 -27.54 -8.60 -5.07
C ALA A 133 -27.76 -9.35 -6.41
N PRO A 134 -27.46 -8.75 -7.57
CA PRO A 134 -27.39 -9.51 -8.81
C PRO A 134 -26.16 -10.42 -8.74
N ARG A 135 -26.44 -11.70 -8.88
CA ARG A 135 -25.53 -12.85 -8.89
C ARG A 135 -24.38 -12.63 -9.87
N GLU A 136 -23.18 -12.95 -9.41
CA GLU A 136 -22.03 -13.24 -10.27
C GLU A 136 -22.38 -14.44 -11.16
N GLU A 137 -22.59 -14.17 -12.44
CA GLU A 137 -22.71 -15.22 -13.44
C GLU A 137 -21.34 -15.86 -13.63
N SER A 138 -21.18 -17.03 -13.01
CA SER A 138 -20.11 -17.95 -13.32
C SER A 138 -20.27 -18.45 -14.76
N SER A 139 -19.21 -18.35 -15.57
CA SER A 139 -19.04 -19.15 -16.77
C SER A 139 -17.59 -19.62 -16.88
N PRO A 140 -17.30 -20.86 -16.49
CA PRO A 140 -16.11 -21.57 -16.94
C PRO A 140 -16.44 -22.34 -18.23
N SER A 141 -15.78 -22.01 -19.34
CA SER A 141 -15.78 -22.86 -20.55
C SER A 141 -14.56 -23.80 -20.52
N PRO A 142 -14.77 -25.13 -20.57
CA PRO A 142 -13.70 -26.11 -20.73
C PRO A 142 -13.55 -26.56 -22.19
N SER A 143 -12.28 -26.74 -22.60
CA SER A 143 -11.76 -27.70 -23.62
C SER A 143 -12.29 -27.53 -25.06
N ASP A 144 -11.72 -28.01 -26.16
CA ASP A 144 -10.68 -28.97 -26.55
C ASP A 144 -10.44 -28.71 -28.07
N GLY A 145 -9.31 -29.15 -28.64
CA GLY A 145 -9.20 -29.24 -30.11
C GLY A 145 -7.82 -28.95 -30.67
N GLY A 146 -6.94 -29.95 -30.66
CA GLY A 146 -5.72 -29.96 -31.45
C GLY A 146 -5.98 -30.22 -32.94
N TYR A 147 -5.10 -29.66 -33.78
CA TYR A 147 -4.60 -30.20 -35.05
C TYR A 147 -3.19 -29.63 -35.25
#